data_AF-A0A2M4CZX7-F1
#
_entry.id   AF-A0A2M4CZX7-F1
#
_cell.length_a   1.000
_cell.length_b   1.000
_cell.length_c   1.000
_cell.angle_alpha   90.00
_cell.angle_beta   90.00
_cell.angle_gamma   90.00
#
_symmetry.space_group_name_H-M   'P 1'
#
loop_
_entity.id
_entity.type
_entity.pdbx_description
1 polymer ?
#
loop_
_entity_poly.entity_id
_entity_poly.type
_entity_poly.pdbx_seq_one_letter_code
_entity_poly.pdbx_strand_id
1 'polypeptide(L)'
;KLVRVICNSHSHSPKLENNRRTTAPKNKKKTSIRKKKKKKRAGDQQTQKGRPIRTDKLPKSPRPPQKKREKVAKHNINNKYYQIPADPSVGRRKASRWFEPTKKEAYDQEITAEWEAWLRGRRKDPPTQDELLKNLAIMKMKERNAAELEAKYSKTKDTAMLEQQKTGMGSFPQYDDYEVMPGKGKHEK
;
A
#
# COMPACT_ATOMS: atom_id res chain seq x y z
N LYS A 1 38.69 48.56 -12.73
CA LYS A 1 38.29 48.86 -11.34
C LYS A 1 36.92 49.53 -11.36
N LEU A 2 35.85 48.81 -11.08
CA LEU A 2 34.69 49.33 -10.37
C LEU A 2 33.92 48.15 -9.79
N VAL A 3 33.43 48.34 -8.58
CA VAL A 3 33.08 47.34 -7.58
C VAL A 3 31.63 47.58 -7.16
N ARG A 4 30.90 46.48 -6.90
CA ARG A 4 29.59 46.39 -6.21
C ARG A 4 28.41 46.96 -7.03
N VAL A 5 27.23 46.35 -7.00
CA VAL A 5 26.37 46.20 -5.82
C VAL A 5 25.57 44.90 -5.87
N ILE A 6 25.62 44.21 -4.74
CA ILE A 6 24.79 43.07 -4.34
C ILE A 6 23.43 43.62 -3.89
N CYS A 7 22.32 43.13 -4.43
CA CYS A 7 20.99 43.34 -3.85
C CYS A 7 20.21 42.02 -3.80
N ASN A 8 20.00 41.56 -2.57
CA ASN A 8 19.19 40.43 -2.15
C ASN A 8 17.72 40.61 -2.55
N SER A 9 17.18 39.71 -3.38
CA SER A 9 15.74 39.58 -3.59
C SER A 9 15.10 38.87 -2.39
N HIS A 10 14.21 39.60 -1.73
CA HIS A 10 13.42 39.19 -0.59
C HIS A 10 12.52 37.99 -0.92
N SER A 11 12.70 36.89 -0.17
CA SER A 11 11.76 35.78 -0.10
C SER A 11 10.50 36.19 0.68
N HIS A 12 9.41 36.45 -0.02
CA HIS A 12 8.08 36.58 0.58
C HIS A 12 7.48 35.17 0.77
N SER A 13 7.48 34.68 2.01
CA SER A 13 6.76 33.46 2.40
C SER A 13 5.30 33.80 2.73
N PRO A 14 4.30 33.14 2.11
CA PRO A 14 2.93 33.24 2.59
C PRO A 14 2.74 32.37 3.85
N LYS A 15 2.23 33.00 4.91
CA LYS A 15 1.85 32.37 6.18
C LYS A 15 0.70 31.38 5.95
N LEU A 16 0.89 30.14 6.38
CA LEU A 16 -0.17 29.13 6.48
C LEU A 16 -1.01 29.43 7.72
N GLU A 17 -2.27 29.79 7.50
CA GLU A 17 -3.26 30.05 8.53
C GLU A 17 -3.84 28.74 9.07
N ASN A 18 -3.58 28.46 10.35
CA ASN A 18 -4.02 27.26 11.04
C ASN A 18 -5.37 27.46 11.76
N ASN A 19 -6.38 26.72 11.28
CA ASN A 19 -7.44 26.00 12.00
C ASN A 19 -8.01 26.58 13.31
N ARG A 20 -9.32 26.89 13.32
CA ARG A 20 -10.24 26.57 14.44
C ARG A 20 -11.67 26.28 13.96
N ARG A 21 -11.98 25.01 13.65
CA ARG A 21 -13.36 24.49 13.64
C ARG A 21 -13.59 23.73 14.93
N THR A 22 -14.20 24.40 15.90
CA THR A 22 -14.71 23.79 17.13
C THR A 22 -16.01 23.05 16.81
N THR A 23 -16.01 21.73 16.87
CA THR A 23 -17.26 20.94 16.88
C THR A 23 -17.48 20.36 18.27
N ALA A 24 -18.54 20.84 18.91
CA ALA A 24 -18.96 20.45 20.25
C ALA A 24 -19.50 19.00 20.30
N PRO A 25 -19.25 18.22 21.36
CA PRO A 25 -19.83 16.90 21.51
C PRO A 25 -21.32 16.98 21.93
N LYS A 26 -22.19 16.35 21.13
CA LYS A 26 -23.62 16.18 21.43
C LYS A 26 -23.81 15.21 22.62
N ASN A 27 -24.37 15.74 23.70
CA ASN A 27 -24.83 14.99 24.88
C ASN A 27 -25.88 13.93 24.51
N LYS A 28 -25.56 12.64 24.73
CA LYS A 28 -26.54 11.55 24.66
C LYS A 28 -27.31 11.47 25.98
N LYS A 29 -28.61 11.77 25.90
CA LYS A 29 -29.60 11.66 26.98
C LYS A 29 -29.62 10.24 27.53
N LYS A 30 -29.36 10.09 28.85
CA LYS A 30 -29.61 8.85 29.60
C LYS A 30 -31.12 8.70 29.79
N THR A 31 -31.73 7.72 29.15
CA THR A 31 -33.10 7.30 29.45
C THR A 31 -33.08 6.31 30.63
N SER A 32 -33.57 6.79 31.77
CA SER A 32 -33.77 6.00 32.99
C SER A 32 -35.03 5.15 32.83
N ILE A 33 -34.86 3.83 32.69
CA ILE A 33 -35.98 2.88 32.69
C ILE A 33 -36.24 2.45 34.14
N ARG A 34 -37.21 3.11 34.77
CA ARG A 34 -37.76 2.79 36.10
C ARG A 34 -38.51 1.45 36.03
N LYS A 35 -37.88 0.36 36.47
CA LYS A 35 -38.55 -0.94 36.63
C LYS A 35 -39.52 -0.91 37.82
N LYS A 36 -40.81 -1.05 37.54
CA LYS A 36 -41.88 -1.21 38.54
C LYS A 36 -41.73 -2.57 39.23
N LYS A 37 -41.59 -2.54 40.55
CA LYS A 37 -41.55 -3.70 41.46
C LYS A 37 -42.98 -4.23 41.62
N LYS A 38 -43.30 -5.38 41.01
CA LYS A 38 -44.61 -6.05 41.18
C LYS A 38 -44.44 -7.17 42.20
N LYS A 39 -44.90 -6.90 43.42
CA LYS A 39 -45.01 -7.84 44.55
C LYS A 39 -46.09 -8.87 44.19
N LYS A 40 -45.74 -10.14 44.00
CA LYS A 40 -46.71 -11.24 43.94
C LYS A 40 -46.48 -12.17 45.12
N ARG A 41 -47.61 -12.58 45.68
CA ARG A 41 -47.82 -13.27 46.95
C ARG A 41 -47.37 -14.73 46.85
N ALA A 42 -46.98 -15.26 48.01
CA ALA A 42 -46.64 -16.65 48.24
C ALA A 42 -47.79 -17.59 47.88
N GLY A 43 -47.42 -18.74 47.35
CA GLY A 43 -48.28 -19.90 47.12
C GLY A 43 -47.36 -21.11 47.05
N ASP A 44 -47.24 -21.79 48.19
CA ASP A 44 -46.60 -23.09 48.32
C ASP A 44 -47.36 -24.13 47.50
N GLN A 45 -46.67 -24.83 46.59
CA GLN A 45 -46.98 -26.22 46.25
C GLN A 45 -45.66 -26.94 45.93
N GLN A 46 -45.36 -27.95 46.75
CA GLN A 46 -44.26 -28.90 46.56
C GLN A 46 -44.51 -29.71 45.27
N THR A 47 -43.65 -29.51 44.27
CA THR A 47 -43.59 -30.38 43.09
C THR A 47 -42.27 -31.15 43.10
N GLN A 48 -42.37 -32.44 42.85
CA GLN A 48 -41.30 -33.43 43.00
C GLN A 48 -40.06 -33.09 42.16
N LYS A 49 -38.88 -33.29 42.78
CA LYS A 49 -37.57 -32.95 42.24
C LYS A 49 -37.23 -33.81 41.00
N GLY A 50 -37.48 -33.28 39.81
CA GLY A 50 -36.79 -33.72 38.60
C GLY A 50 -35.31 -33.34 38.67
N ARG A 51 -34.40 -34.29 38.46
CA ARG A 51 -32.95 -34.02 38.43
C ARG A 51 -32.67 -32.98 37.34
N PRO A 52 -31.92 -31.90 37.62
CA PRO A 52 -31.56 -30.95 36.57
C PRO A 52 -30.68 -31.67 35.55
N ILE A 53 -31.11 -31.67 34.29
CA ILE A 53 -30.27 -32.07 33.16
C ILE A 53 -29.04 -31.17 33.23
N ARG A 54 -27.87 -31.78 33.46
CA ARG A 54 -26.58 -31.08 33.38
C ARG A 54 -26.47 -30.57 31.96
N THR A 55 -26.64 -29.26 31.77
CA THR A 55 -26.19 -28.62 30.54
C THR A 55 -24.67 -28.62 30.62
N ASP A 56 -24.06 -29.65 30.05
CA ASP A 56 -22.62 -29.74 29.90
C ASP A 56 -22.15 -28.48 29.20
N LYS A 57 -21.49 -27.60 29.97
CA LYS A 57 -20.82 -26.42 29.42
C LYS A 57 -19.72 -26.96 28.52
N LEU A 58 -19.99 -27.06 27.22
CA LEU A 58 -19.01 -27.43 26.23
C LEU A 58 -17.74 -26.58 26.46
N PRO A 59 -16.56 -27.18 26.66
CA PRO A 59 -15.34 -26.40 26.82
C PRO A 59 -15.15 -25.57 25.53
N LYS A 60 -14.97 -24.26 25.71
CA LYS A 60 -14.65 -23.37 24.58
C LYS A 60 -13.41 -23.94 23.89
N SER A 61 -13.52 -24.19 22.59
CA SER A 61 -12.42 -24.75 21.81
C SER A 61 -11.14 -23.92 22.01
N PRO A 62 -9.97 -24.56 22.16
CA PRO A 62 -8.72 -23.85 22.27
C PRO A 62 -8.54 -23.02 20.99
N ARG A 63 -8.56 -21.70 21.13
CA ARG A 63 -8.27 -20.81 20.02
C ARG A 63 -6.84 -21.09 19.58
N PRO A 64 -6.57 -21.20 18.26
CA PRO A 64 -5.22 -21.41 17.79
C PRO A 64 -4.30 -20.29 18.34
N PRO A 65 -3.07 -20.63 18.74
CA PRO A 65 -2.16 -19.65 19.31
C PRO A 65 -1.97 -18.51 18.31
N GLN A 66 -2.15 -17.27 18.78
CA GLN A 66 -1.86 -16.10 17.97
C GLN A 66 -0.35 -16.07 17.72
N LYS A 67 0.04 -16.32 16.46
CA LYS A 67 1.46 -16.24 16.06
C LYS A 67 2.00 -14.87 16.46
N LYS A 68 3.08 -14.86 17.24
CA LYS A 68 3.77 -13.63 17.65
C LYS A 68 4.22 -12.89 16.38
N ARG A 69 3.80 -11.62 16.26
CA ARG A 69 4.08 -10.77 15.11
C ARG A 69 5.22 -9.85 15.52
N GLU A 70 6.34 -9.91 14.80
CA GLU A 70 7.41 -8.95 15.00
C GLU A 70 7.13 -7.71 14.14
N LYS A 71 7.18 -6.54 14.78
CA LYS A 71 6.97 -5.27 14.10
C LYS A 71 8.30 -4.75 13.62
N VAL A 72 8.49 -4.75 12.31
CA VAL A 72 9.75 -4.39 11.69
C VAL A 72 9.87 -2.88 11.54
N ALA A 73 8.83 -2.22 11.01
CA ALA A 73 8.93 -0.81 10.68
C ALA A 73 7.58 -0.09 10.58
N LYS A 74 7.64 1.24 10.79
CA LYS A 74 6.59 2.20 10.47
C LYS A 74 7.09 3.04 9.31
N HIS A 75 6.33 3.12 8.22
CA HIS A 75 6.65 4.03 7.13
C HIS A 75 6.08 5.43 7.38
N ASN A 76 6.63 6.44 6.72
CA ASN A 76 6.28 7.87 6.85
C ASN A 76 4.79 8.18 6.52
N ILE A 77 4.04 7.22 5.96
CA ILE A 77 2.64 7.36 5.51
C ILE A 77 1.68 6.54 6.40
N ASN A 78 2.04 6.27 7.66
CA ASN A 78 1.22 5.52 8.64
C ASN A 78 0.97 4.03 8.33
N ASN A 79 1.48 3.49 7.23
CA ASN A 79 1.45 2.06 6.96
C ASN A 79 2.40 1.31 7.92
N LYS A 80 1.87 0.24 8.55
CA LYS A 80 2.62 -0.59 9.50
C LYS A 80 3.01 -1.90 8.85
N TYR A 81 4.28 -2.27 8.97
CA TYR A 81 4.84 -3.48 8.37
C TYR A 81 5.22 -4.50 9.45
N TYR A 82 4.88 -5.75 9.20
CA TYR A 82 5.08 -6.86 10.14
C TYR A 82 5.78 -8.03 9.44
N GLN A 83 6.59 -8.75 10.21
CA GLN A 83 7.27 -9.96 9.79
C GLN A 83 7.04 -11.06 10.83
N ILE A 84 6.81 -12.28 10.36
CA ILE A 84 6.98 -13.50 11.15
C ILE A 84 8.28 -14.14 10.69
N PRO A 85 9.28 -14.29 11.57
CA PRO A 85 10.49 -15.02 11.24
C PRO A 85 10.15 -16.47 10.89
N ALA A 86 10.96 -17.07 10.02
CA ALA A 86 10.84 -18.48 9.74
C ALA A 86 11.16 -19.29 10.99
N ASP A 87 10.27 -20.21 11.37
CA ASP A 87 10.55 -21.17 12.44
C ASP A 87 11.38 -22.32 11.85
N PRO A 88 12.66 -22.49 12.26
CA PRO A 88 13.51 -23.55 11.73
C PRO A 88 13.02 -24.95 12.12
N SER A 89 12.23 -25.07 13.20
CA SER A 89 11.73 -26.36 13.71
C SER A 89 10.64 -26.96 12.80
N VAL A 90 9.86 -26.11 12.12
CA VAL A 90 8.71 -26.53 11.30
C VAL A 90 9.10 -26.78 9.82
N GLY A 91 10.40 -26.80 9.51
CA GLY A 91 10.95 -27.10 8.19
C GLY A 91 11.35 -25.86 7.36
N ARG A 92 11.42 -26.02 6.02
CA ARG A 92 11.91 -25.00 5.07
C ARG A 92 10.90 -23.90 4.75
N ARG A 93 10.35 -23.21 5.77
CA ARG A 93 9.42 -22.08 5.56
C ARG A 93 10.17 -20.77 5.38
N LYS A 94 9.68 -19.90 4.47
CA LYS A 94 10.16 -18.53 4.34
C LYS A 94 9.46 -17.62 5.37
N ALA A 95 10.11 -16.53 5.75
CA ALA A 95 9.49 -15.51 6.60
C ALA A 95 8.23 -14.95 5.93
N SER A 96 7.12 -14.88 6.67
CA SER A 96 5.87 -14.32 6.18
C SER A 96 5.82 -12.83 6.50
N ARG A 97 5.46 -12.00 5.51
CA ARG A 97 5.50 -10.54 5.60
C ARG A 97 4.14 -10.01 5.18
N TRP A 98 3.61 -9.03 5.91
CA TRP A 98 2.37 -8.35 5.55
C TRP A 98 2.38 -6.91 6.07
N PHE A 99 1.46 -6.10 5.58
CA PHE A 99 1.24 -4.74 6.03
C PHE A 99 -0.20 -4.56 6.50
N GLU A 100 -0.41 -3.56 7.36
CA GLU A 100 -1.73 -3.12 7.78
C GLU A 100 -1.98 -1.75 7.14
N PRO A 101 -2.94 -1.66 6.19
CA PRO A 101 -3.33 -0.40 5.58
C PRO A 101 -3.93 0.55 6.63
N THR A 102 -3.71 1.86 6.47
CA THR A 102 -4.27 2.85 7.41
C THR A 102 -5.80 2.95 7.24
N LYS A 103 -6.27 2.95 6.00
CA LYS A 103 -7.70 2.91 5.64
C LYS A 103 -8.04 1.46 5.30
N LYS A 104 -8.89 0.79 6.08
CA LYS A 104 -9.23 -0.63 5.86
C LYS A 104 -10.04 -0.87 4.58
N GLU A 105 -10.70 0.15 4.07
CA GLU A 105 -11.63 0.06 2.92
C GLU A 105 -10.99 0.48 1.59
N ALA A 106 -9.83 1.14 1.63
CA ALA A 106 -9.12 1.55 0.42
C ALA A 106 -8.09 0.49 0.05
N TYR A 107 -8.43 -0.39 -0.88
CA TYR A 107 -7.53 -1.42 -1.38
C TYR A 107 -6.44 -0.87 -2.32
N ASP A 108 -6.69 0.28 -2.96
CA ASP A 108 -5.79 0.92 -3.93
C ASP A 108 -4.73 1.82 -3.29
N GLN A 109 -4.24 1.44 -2.11
CA GLN A 109 -3.16 2.19 -1.46
C GLN A 109 -1.84 1.92 -2.18
N GLU A 110 -1.28 2.96 -2.78
CA GLU A 110 0.04 2.92 -3.41
C GLU A 110 1.11 2.59 -2.36
N ILE A 111 1.73 1.43 -2.52
CA ILE A 111 2.90 1.00 -1.76
C ILE A 111 4.12 1.40 -2.57
N THR A 112 5.14 1.97 -1.93
CA THR A 112 6.40 2.26 -2.64
C THR A 112 7.08 0.97 -3.09
N ALA A 113 7.81 1.02 -4.21
CA ALA A 113 8.39 -0.16 -4.85
C ALA A 113 9.35 -0.94 -3.93
N GLU A 114 10.02 -0.26 -3.01
CA GLU A 114 10.98 -0.86 -2.07
C GLU A 114 10.26 -1.75 -1.05
N TRP A 115 9.15 -1.25 -0.50
CA TRP A 115 8.32 -1.99 0.44
C TRP A 115 7.60 -3.15 -0.25
N GLU A 116 7.17 -2.98 -1.49
CA GLU A 116 6.58 -4.05 -2.30
C GLU A 116 7.61 -5.18 -2.56
N ALA A 117 8.84 -4.82 -2.93
CA ALA A 117 9.91 -5.80 -3.14
C ALA A 117 10.23 -6.58 -1.86
N TRP A 118 10.21 -5.93 -0.70
CA TRP A 118 10.36 -6.60 0.59
C TRP A 118 9.15 -7.47 0.93
N LEU A 119 7.91 -6.99 0.79
CA LEU A 119 6.71 -7.80 1.04
C LEU A 119 6.65 -9.08 0.18
N ARG A 120 7.10 -9.00 -1.08
CA ARG A 120 7.16 -10.14 -2.01
C ARG A 120 8.32 -11.11 -1.77
N GLY A 121 9.19 -10.85 -0.80
CA GLY A 121 10.31 -11.75 -0.54
C GLY A 121 11.55 -11.53 -1.42
N ARG A 122 11.56 -10.51 -2.30
CA ARG A 122 12.70 -10.22 -3.18
C ARG A 122 13.90 -9.68 -2.41
N ARG A 123 13.65 -8.80 -1.42
CA ARG A 123 14.68 -8.29 -0.49
C ARG A 123 14.68 -9.07 0.82
N LYS A 124 15.83 -9.28 1.45
CA LYS A 124 15.89 -9.88 2.81
C LYS A 124 15.55 -8.85 3.87
N ASP A 125 16.22 -7.72 3.78
CA ASP A 125 16.12 -6.63 4.75
C ASP A 125 15.05 -5.61 4.33
N PRO A 126 14.36 -5.00 5.32
CA PRO A 126 13.45 -3.90 5.05
C PRO A 126 14.21 -2.70 4.50
N PRO A 127 13.57 -1.85 3.67
CA PRO A 127 14.22 -0.63 3.19
C PRO A 127 14.57 0.32 4.34
N THR A 128 15.70 1.00 4.21
CA THR A 128 16.20 1.95 5.22
C THR A 128 15.62 3.35 4.97
N GLN A 129 15.51 4.18 6.01
CA GLN A 129 14.99 5.55 5.86
C GLN A 129 15.81 6.37 4.86
N ASP A 130 17.14 6.25 4.89
CA ASP A 130 18.02 7.00 3.98
C ASP A 130 17.83 6.61 2.52
N GLU A 131 17.57 5.32 2.25
CA GLU A 131 17.26 4.83 0.89
C GLU A 131 15.95 5.45 0.39
N LEU A 132 14.94 5.49 1.25
CA LEU A 132 13.65 6.11 0.93
C LEU A 132 13.80 7.60 0.62
N LEU A 133 14.61 8.32 1.42
CA LEU A 133 14.90 9.74 1.19
C LEU A 133 15.62 9.98 -0.14
N LYS A 134 16.61 9.14 -0.47
CA LYS A 134 17.33 9.20 -1.75
C LYS A 134 16.36 8.98 -2.92
N ASN A 135 15.47 8.00 -2.82
CA ASN A 135 14.51 7.69 -3.88
C ASN A 135 13.49 8.82 -4.08
N LEU A 136 13.01 9.43 -2.99
CA LEU A 136 12.18 10.63 -3.06
C LEU A 136 12.91 11.80 -3.72
N ALA A 137 14.20 11.99 -3.44
CA ALA A 137 15.00 13.01 -4.09
C ALA A 137 15.14 12.74 -5.60
N ILE A 138 15.41 11.49 -5.99
CA ILE A 138 15.48 11.08 -7.40
C ILE A 138 14.15 11.30 -8.11
N MET A 139 13.02 10.94 -7.49
CA MET A 139 11.69 11.17 -8.07
C MET A 139 11.47 12.66 -8.36
N LYS A 140 11.75 13.53 -7.39
CA LYS A 140 11.61 14.99 -7.55
C LYS A 140 12.56 15.54 -8.61
N MET A 141 13.78 15.02 -8.70
CA MET A 141 14.71 15.41 -9.76
C MET A 141 14.19 15.01 -11.14
N LYS A 142 13.68 13.77 -11.29
CA LYS A 142 13.11 13.28 -12.54
C LYS A 142 11.89 14.10 -12.96
N GLU A 143 11.04 14.47 -12.02
CA GLU A 143 9.87 15.33 -12.27
C GLU A 143 10.30 16.69 -12.85
N ARG A 144 11.31 17.34 -12.26
CA ARG A 144 11.85 18.60 -12.81
C ARG A 144 12.46 18.41 -14.18
N ASN A 145 13.31 17.40 -14.36
CA ASN A 145 13.95 17.12 -15.64
C ASN A 145 12.91 16.82 -16.72
N ALA A 146 11.85 16.07 -16.38
CA ALA A 146 10.75 15.79 -17.29
C ALA A 146 10.00 17.06 -17.68
N ALA A 147 9.69 17.95 -16.73
CA ALA A 147 9.07 19.24 -17.02
C ALA A 147 9.96 20.13 -17.91
N GLU A 148 11.27 20.13 -17.69
CA GLU A 148 12.22 20.86 -18.54
C GLU A 148 12.30 20.28 -19.95
N LEU A 149 12.33 18.95 -20.09
CA LEU A 149 12.32 18.28 -21.40
C LEU A 149 10.98 18.51 -22.10
N GLU A 150 9.87 18.44 -21.39
CA GLU A 150 8.56 18.75 -21.94
C GLU A 150 8.52 20.20 -22.42
N ALA A 151 8.99 21.18 -21.66
CA ALA A 151 9.06 22.56 -22.12
C ALA A 151 9.94 22.76 -23.36
N LYS A 152 11.07 22.04 -23.44
CA LYS A 152 12.01 22.10 -24.58
C LYS A 152 11.46 21.43 -25.84
N TYR A 153 10.85 20.25 -25.70
CA TYR A 153 10.45 19.38 -26.81
C TYR A 153 8.93 19.35 -27.07
N SER A 154 8.10 20.08 -26.31
CA SER A 154 6.66 20.16 -26.56
C SER A 154 6.29 20.80 -27.90
N LYS A 155 7.19 21.62 -28.46
CA LYS A 155 7.01 22.27 -29.77
C LYS A 155 7.41 21.36 -30.93
N THR A 156 8.31 20.42 -30.69
CA THR A 156 8.75 19.36 -31.61
C THR A 156 8.08 18.05 -31.20
N LYS A 157 6.76 18.04 -31.00
CA LYS A 157 5.98 16.80 -30.97
C LYS A 157 5.94 16.27 -32.40
N ASP A 158 7.11 15.88 -32.88
CA ASP A 158 7.39 15.25 -34.16
C ASP A 158 6.89 13.82 -34.04
N THR A 159 5.57 13.67 -34.09
CA THR A 159 4.89 12.42 -34.41
C THR A 159 5.38 11.83 -35.75
N ALA A 160 6.18 12.58 -36.51
CA ALA A 160 6.83 12.20 -37.74
C ALA A 160 8.22 11.54 -37.58
N MET A 161 8.91 11.66 -36.43
CA MET A 161 10.32 11.21 -36.30
C MET A 161 10.53 9.97 -35.42
N LEU A 162 9.48 9.45 -34.78
CA LEU A 162 9.50 8.06 -34.34
C LEU A 162 9.16 7.22 -35.56
N GLU A 163 10.18 6.75 -36.29
CA GLU A 163 10.00 5.70 -37.28
C GLU A 163 9.13 4.62 -36.65
N GLN A 164 7.89 4.49 -37.12
CA GLN A 164 7.02 3.41 -36.69
C GLN A 164 7.79 2.13 -36.94
N GLN A 165 8.21 1.46 -35.86
CA GLN A 165 8.84 0.17 -35.96
C GLN A 165 7.91 -0.68 -36.82
N LYS A 166 8.37 -1.07 -38.00
CA LYS A 166 7.57 -1.87 -38.94
C LYS A 166 7.17 -3.12 -38.16
N THR A 167 5.93 -3.26 -37.73
CA THR A 167 5.48 -4.44 -36.97
C THR A 167 4.94 -5.46 -37.95
N GLY A 168 5.45 -6.70 -37.92
CA GLY A 168 4.98 -7.81 -38.76
C GLY A 168 6.12 -8.61 -39.39
N MET A 169 5.76 -9.49 -40.34
CA MET A 169 6.68 -10.40 -41.04
C MET A 169 7.79 -9.67 -41.83
N GLY A 170 7.55 -8.41 -42.22
CA GLY A 170 8.53 -7.56 -42.90
C GLY A 170 9.43 -6.72 -41.98
N SER A 171 9.39 -6.95 -40.66
CA SER A 171 10.27 -6.27 -39.70
C SER A 171 11.64 -6.92 -39.57
N PHE A 172 11.73 -8.22 -39.90
CA PHE A 172 12.96 -8.98 -39.80
C PHE A 172 13.92 -8.61 -40.93
N PRO A 173 15.22 -8.43 -40.68
CA PRO A 173 16.21 -8.19 -41.72
C PRO A 173 16.18 -9.31 -42.77
N GLN A 174 15.91 -8.96 -44.03
CA GLN A 174 15.93 -9.90 -45.13
C GLN A 174 17.33 -9.87 -45.77
N TYR A 175 17.98 -11.03 -45.82
CA TYR A 175 19.30 -11.19 -46.43
C TYR A 175 19.15 -11.73 -47.85
N ASP A 176 20.13 -11.43 -48.70
CA ASP A 176 20.12 -11.85 -50.11
C ASP A 176 20.50 -13.30 -50.33
N ASP A 177 21.27 -13.87 -49.40
CA ASP A 177 21.78 -15.24 -49.48
C ASP A 177 20.76 -16.32 -49.11
N TYR A 178 19.55 -15.93 -48.66
CA TYR A 178 18.52 -16.86 -48.18
C TYR A 178 17.22 -16.75 -48.97
N GLU A 179 16.66 -17.91 -49.29
CA GLU A 179 15.34 -18.04 -49.93
C GLU A 179 14.21 -17.77 -48.92
N VAL A 180 13.19 -17.01 -49.32
CA VAL A 180 11.99 -16.76 -48.49
C VAL A 180 10.96 -17.87 -48.66
N MET A 181 10.91 -18.49 -49.84
CA MET A 181 10.17 -19.70 -50.12
C MET A 181 11.11 -20.73 -50.74
N PRO A 182 11.10 -21.99 -50.25
CA PRO A 182 11.99 -23.02 -50.79
C PRO A 182 11.69 -23.25 -52.27
N GLY A 183 12.71 -23.12 -53.13
CA GLY A 183 12.63 -23.42 -54.55
C GLY A 183 12.06 -22.31 -55.44
N LYS A 184 11.86 -21.08 -54.93
CA LYS A 184 11.54 -19.90 -55.75
C LYS A 184 12.65 -18.85 -55.65
N GLY A 185 13.35 -18.61 -56.75
CA GLY A 185 14.36 -17.55 -56.84
C GLY A 185 13.70 -16.16 -56.76
N LYS A 186 14.41 -15.16 -56.23
CA LYS A 186 13.89 -13.80 -55.95
C LYS A 186 13.37 -13.03 -57.19
N HIS A 187 13.53 -13.54 -58.42
CA HIS A 187 13.25 -12.83 -59.68
C HIS A 187 12.16 -13.44 -60.59
N GLU A 188 11.46 -14.48 -60.18
CA GLU A 188 10.29 -14.94 -60.94
C GLU A 188 9.04 -14.18 -60.50
N LYS A 189 8.63 -13.20 -61.32
CA LYS A 189 7.30 -12.61 -61.30
C LYS A 189 6.32 -13.48 -62.09
#